data_AF-A0A0C2FNH0-F1
#
_entry.id   AF-A0A0C2FNH0-F1
#
_cell.length_a   1.000
_cell.length_b   1.000
_cell.length_c   1.000
_cell.angle_alpha   90.00
_cell.angle_beta   90.00
_cell.angle_gamma   90.00
#
_symmetry.space_group_name_H-M   'P 1'
#
loop_
_entity.id
_entity.type
_entity.pdbx_description
1 polymer ?
#
loop_
_entity_poly.entity_id
_entity_poly.type
_entity_poly.pdbx_seq_one_letter_code
_entity_poly.pdbx_strand_id
1 'polypeptide(L)' 'MHYEFGYHALGVQLRFLSFSQGSEIKDCNGPLGLTNGRIRDDQLSASSSFDSDSTGPQHARRALPLAKRTRDNLRENRI' A
#
# COMPACT_ATOMS: atom_id res chain seq x y z
N MET A 1 34.88 38.30 17.57
CA MET A 1 34.94 37.51 16.31
C MET A 1 33.79 36.52 16.36
N HIS A 2 32.59 36.92 15.92
CA HIS A 2 31.43 36.03 15.83
C HIS A 2 31.60 35.15 14.60
N TYR A 3 31.65 33.83 14.80
CA TYR A 3 31.51 32.84 13.73
C TYR A 3 30.13 32.21 13.85
N GLU A 4 29.14 32.87 13.26
CA GLU A 4 27.84 32.26 12.97
C GLU A 4 27.98 31.47 11.66
N PHE A 5 28.33 30.19 11.74
CA PHE A 5 28.13 29.27 10.62
C PHE A 5 26.63 29.03 10.49
N GLY A 6 25.99 29.86 9.66
CA GLY A 6 24.59 29.71 9.29
C GLY A 6 24.37 28.44 8.48
N TYR A 7 23.96 27.36 9.14
CA TYR A 7 23.43 26.17 8.48
C TYR A 7 21.98 26.43 8.03
N HIS A 8 21.83 27.21 6.98
CA HIS A 8 20.57 27.29 6.24
C HIS A 8 20.56 26.18 5.19
N ALA A 9 19.95 25.02 5.48
CA ALA A 9 19.13 24.26 4.53
C ALA A 9 18.76 22.86 5.07
N LEU A 10 17.45 22.54 4.94
CA LEU A 10 16.81 21.21 5.01
C LEU A 10 16.51 20.66 6.41
N GLY A 11 15.70 21.39 7.20
CA GLY A 11 15.00 20.79 8.34
C GLY A 11 13.86 19.88 7.86
N VAL A 12 13.88 18.60 8.24
CA VAL A 12 12.74 17.69 8.04
C VAL A 12 11.70 17.97 9.12
N GLN A 13 10.52 18.47 8.74
CA GLN A 13 9.41 18.64 9.68
C GLN A 13 8.59 17.34 9.76
N LEU A 14 8.73 16.60 10.86
CA LEU A 14 7.89 15.43 11.14
C LEU A 14 6.57 15.87 11.77
N ARG A 15 5.47 15.26 11.32
CA ARG A 15 4.15 15.44 11.93
C ARG A 15 3.60 14.08 12.36
N PHE A 16 3.39 13.92 13.66
CA PHE A 16 2.77 12.72 14.22
C PHE A 16 1.26 12.94 14.34
N LEU A 17 0.49 12.01 13.81
CA LEU A 17 -0.95 11.93 13.99
C LEU A 17 -1.26 10.61 14.70
N SER A 18 -1.88 10.70 15.86
CA SER A 18 -2.35 9.51 16.58
C SER A 18 -3.76 9.15 16.08
N PHE A 19 -3.97 7.87 15.82
CA PHE A 19 -5.28 7.33 15.47
C PHE A 19 -5.73 6.35 16.56
N SER A 20 -6.83 6.64 17.25
CA SER A 20 -7.47 5.71 18.18
C SER A 20 -8.56 4.92 17.45
N GLN A 21 -8.25 3.73 16.97
CA GLN A 21 -9.26 2.81 16.49
C GLN A 21 -9.83 2.02 17.66
N GLY A 22 -11.08 2.31 18.05
CA GLY A 22 -11.82 1.42 18.93
C GLY A 22 -12.12 0.12 18.19
N SER A 23 -11.46 -0.97 18.57
CA SER A 23 -11.77 -2.29 18.03
C SER A 23 -12.93 -2.88 18.81
N GLU A 24 -14.15 -2.65 18.34
CA GLU A 24 -15.23 -3.62 18.53
C GLU A 24 -14.71 -4.98 18.02
N ILE A 25 -15.09 -6.12 18.63
CA ILE A 25 -14.65 -7.45 18.17
C ILE A 25 -15.28 -7.71 16.80
N LYS A 26 -14.61 -7.20 15.77
CA LYS A 26 -14.87 -7.44 14.35
C LYS A 26 -13.96 -8.55 13.92
N ASP A 27 -14.41 -9.37 12.98
CA ASP A 27 -13.60 -10.45 12.42
C ASP A 27 -12.22 -9.92 12.01
N CYS A 28 -11.15 -10.62 12.41
CA CYS A 28 -9.76 -10.27 12.12
C CYS A 28 -9.38 -10.54 10.65
N ASN A 29 -10.26 -10.19 9.71
CA ASN A 29 -10.12 -10.44 8.27
C ASN A 29 -10.01 -9.14 7.44
N GLY A 30 -9.98 -7.98 8.10
CA GLY A 30 -9.91 -6.68 7.42
C GLY A 30 -8.62 -6.49 6.60
N PRO A 31 -8.68 -5.77 5.47
CA PRO A 31 -7.50 -5.54 4.63
C PRO A 31 -6.50 -4.61 5.31
N LEU A 32 -5.25 -5.08 5.48
CA LEU A 32 -4.17 -4.33 6.13
C LEU A 32 -3.55 -3.22 5.25
N GLY A 33 -3.88 -3.21 3.96
CA GLY A 33 -3.52 -2.13 3.05
C GLY A 33 -2.42 -2.44 2.03
N LEU A 34 -2.25 -3.71 1.68
CA LEU A 34 -1.47 -4.12 0.52
C LEU A 34 -2.07 -3.57 -0.80
N THR A 35 -3.40 -3.57 -0.90
CA THR A 35 -4.11 -3.13 -2.11
C THR A 35 -4.31 -1.62 -2.21
N ASN A 36 -4.42 -0.92 -1.07
CA ASN A 36 -4.66 0.53 -1.03
C ASN A 36 -3.39 1.37 -0.87
N GLY A 37 -2.20 0.75 -0.91
CA GLY A 37 -0.92 1.45 -0.82
C GLY A 37 -0.51 1.88 0.59
N ARG A 38 -1.25 1.55 1.66
CA ARG A 38 -0.80 1.83 3.04
C ARG A 38 0.48 1.08 3.40
N ILE A 39 0.62 -0.16 2.90
CA ILE A 39 1.92 -0.84 2.85
C ILE A 39 2.66 -0.31 1.63
N ARG A 40 3.82 0.32 1.81
CA ARG A 40 4.63 0.89 0.72
C ARG A 40 5.45 -0.18 0.00
N ASP A 41 5.91 0.09 -1.22
CA ASP A 41 6.68 -0.87 -2.02
C ASP A 41 8.00 -1.24 -1.35
N ASP A 42 8.65 -0.29 -0.67
CA ASP A 42 9.87 -0.54 0.11
C ASP A 42 9.66 -1.50 1.29
N GLN A 43 8.40 -1.73 1.69
CA GLN A 43 8.04 -2.68 2.74
C GLN A 43 7.71 -4.07 2.16
N LEU A 44 7.74 -4.24 0.84
CA LEU A 44 7.53 -5.50 0.15
C LEU A 44 8.88 -6.10 -0.26
N SER A 45 9.13 -7.33 0.16
CA SER A 45 10.34 -8.07 -0.17
C SER A 45 9.99 -9.49 -0.60
N ALA A 46 10.80 -10.06 -1.50
CA ALA A 46 10.72 -11.47 -1.88
C ALA A 46 12.11 -12.11 -1.83
N SER A 47 12.18 -13.42 -1.63
CA SER A 47 13.45 -14.16 -1.68
C SER A 47 14.07 -14.16 -3.08
N SER A 48 13.24 -14.09 -4.12
CA SER A 48 13.64 -13.99 -5.51
C SER A 48 12.54 -13.30 -6.35
N SER A 49 12.93 -12.83 -7.52
CA SER A 49 12.03 -12.37 -8.58
C SER A 49 12.62 -12.81 -9.92
N PHE A 50 11.79 -12.99 -10.94
CA PHE A 50 12.26 -13.35 -12.27
C PHE A 50 12.96 -12.15 -12.92
N ASP A 51 12.42 -10.96 -12.68
CA ASP A 51 12.87 -9.67 -13.20
C ASP A 51 12.32 -8.54 -12.31
N SER A 52 13.10 -7.48 -12.11
CA SER A 52 12.75 -6.36 -11.23
C SER A 52 11.57 -5.55 -11.74
N ASP A 53 11.41 -5.46 -13.05
CA ASP A 53 10.52 -4.51 -13.70
C ASP A 53 9.13 -5.09 -13.91
N SER A 54 9.03 -6.39 -14.12
CA SER A 54 7.77 -7.09 -14.39
C SER A 54 7.27 -7.96 -13.24
N THR A 55 8.20 -8.49 -12.44
CA THR A 55 7.87 -9.46 -11.36
C THR A 55 8.46 -9.09 -10.01
N GLY A 56 8.98 -7.86 -9.88
CA GLY A 56 9.47 -7.36 -8.60
C GLY A 56 8.37 -7.38 -7.51
N PRO A 57 8.75 -7.40 -6.21
CA PRO A 57 7.82 -7.50 -5.08
C PRO A 57 6.67 -6.48 -5.11
N GLN A 58 6.91 -5.29 -5.67
CA GLN A 58 5.92 -4.23 -5.84
C GLN A 58 4.72 -4.65 -6.70
N HIS A 59 4.89 -5.63 -7.60
CA HIS A 59 3.83 -6.16 -8.45
C HIS A 59 2.93 -7.21 -7.76
N ALA A 60 3.25 -7.60 -6.51
CA ALA A 60 2.44 -8.55 -5.75
C ALA A 60 1.10 -7.97 -5.25
N ARG A 61 0.87 -6.67 -5.42
CA ARG A 61 -0.37 -6.01 -5.03
C ARG A 61 -1.52 -6.61 -5.83
N ARG A 62 -2.48 -7.25 -5.14
CA ARG A 62 -3.73 -7.66 -5.77
C ARG A 62 -4.40 -6.43 -6.35
N ALA A 63 -4.50 -6.38 -7.69
CA ALA A 63 -5.35 -5.43 -8.37
C ALA A 63 -6.74 -5.55 -7.74
N LEU A 64 -7.31 -4.41 -7.31
CA LEU A 64 -8.73 -4.37 -7.07
C LEU A 64 -9.37 -4.89 -8.35
N PRO A 65 -10.29 -5.87 -8.30
CA PRO A 65 -11.14 -6.09 -9.45
C PRO A 65 -11.79 -4.72 -9.70
N LEU A 66 -11.43 -4.06 -10.80
CA LEU A 66 -12.28 -3.04 -11.40
C LEU A 66 -13.63 -3.74 -11.49
N ALA A 67 -14.53 -3.37 -10.58
CA ALA A 67 -15.75 -4.06 -10.17
C ALA A 67 -16.05 -5.27 -11.03
N LYS A 68 -15.90 -6.50 -10.49
CA LYS A 68 -16.23 -7.79 -11.14
C LYS A 68 -17.01 -7.55 -12.44
N ARG A 69 -16.30 -7.43 -13.57
CA ARG A 69 -16.90 -7.04 -14.84
C ARG A 69 -17.83 -8.16 -15.27
N THR A 70 -19.05 -8.15 -14.75
CA THR A 70 -20.30 -8.76 -15.24
C THR A 70 -20.09 -9.94 -16.18
N ARG A 71 -19.28 -10.91 -15.78
CA ARG A 71 -19.04 -12.16 -16.51
C ARG A 71 -19.77 -13.35 -15.87
N ASP A 72 -20.37 -13.10 -14.72
CA ASP A 72 -21.27 -14.05 -14.05
C ASP A 72 -22.72 -13.88 -14.57
N ASN A 73 -23.05 -12.82 -15.32
CA ASN A 73 -24.39 -12.58 -15.90
C ASN A 73 -24.55 -12.96 -17.38
N LEU A 74 -23.51 -13.49 -18.07
CA LEU A 74 -23.61 -13.93 -19.47
C LEU A 74 -23.57 -15.45 -19.67
N ARG A 75 -23.53 -16.24 -18.59
CA ARG A 75 -23.57 -17.71 -18.65
C ARG A 75 -24.88 -18.34 -18.19
N GLU A 76 -25.76 -17.58 -17.53
CA GLU A 76 -27.04 -18.09 -17.00
C GLU A 76 -28.21 -18.02 -18.01
N ASN A 77 -28.03 -17.43 -19.20
CA ASN A 77 -29.12 -17.24 -20.17
C ASN A 77 -28.87 -17.91 -21.53
N ARG A 78 -28.26 -19.11 -21.51
CA ARG A 78 -28.25 -20.02 -22.66
C ARG A 78 -29.14 -21.21 -22.32
N ILE A 79 -30.45 -20.99 -22.43
CA ILE A 79 -31.45 -22.04 -22.68
C ILE A 79 -31.83 -21.90 -24.15
#